data_AF-A0A841WQD5-F1
#
_entry.id   AF-A0A841WQD5-F1
#
_cell.length_a   1.000
_cell.length_b   1.000
_cell.length_c   1.000
_cell.angle_alpha   90.00
_cell.angle_beta   90.00
_cell.angle_gamma   90.00
#
_symmetry.space_group_name_H-M   'P 1'
#
loop_
_entity.id
_entity.type
_entity.pdbx_description
1 polymer ?
#
loop_
_entity_poly.entity_id
_entity_poly.type
_entity_poly.pdbx_seq_one_letter_code
_entity_poly.pdbx_strand_id
1 'polypeptide(L)'
;MSELPNSLEDAIAQSQTAVKAALADGCNRLQVDFLFPELKVMPVAEQFVPLFAEYDSRLKIFFADAGAAALARRDWADAPFKILDIGTGRAASLQTKIQPEDEIFLFITPTAVEVPQLEKLCDEIGDRPLVFLNPRLEDSGTVGIGYAARKVRDRFINTIESAYYLRPIDDQTALYRCYPGQWQIWVENAGEYQIIAELPTKPSGDELDLILMKGQPQTTTNAVPGRKPNVFKSLQRFLKALSS
;
A
#
# COMPACT_ATOMS: atom_id res chain seq x y z
N MET A 1 20.25 -5.21 4.89
CA MET A 1 19.36 -4.17 5.47
C MET A 1 18.94 -3.29 4.34
N SER A 2 17.64 -3.07 4.14
CA SER A 2 17.16 -2.15 3.13
C SER A 2 17.25 -0.72 3.68
N GLU A 3 17.89 0.17 2.94
CA GLU A 3 18.01 1.60 3.25
C GLU A 3 16.76 2.34 2.78
N LEU A 4 16.49 3.52 3.35
CA LEU A 4 15.41 4.37 2.86
C LEU A 4 15.73 4.78 1.40
N PRO A 5 14.79 4.63 0.44
CA PRO A 5 15.05 4.95 -0.95
C PRO A 5 15.22 6.46 -1.16
N ASN A 6 16.11 6.85 -2.08
CA ASN A 6 16.38 8.26 -2.39
C ASN A 6 15.54 8.81 -3.54
N SER A 7 14.84 7.94 -4.27
CA SER A 7 13.93 8.30 -5.34
C SER A 7 12.70 7.38 -5.41
N LEU A 8 11.73 7.73 -6.25
CA LEU A 8 10.58 6.87 -6.52
C LEU A 8 11.01 5.59 -7.25
N GLU A 9 11.96 5.69 -8.17
CA GLU A 9 12.53 4.56 -8.91
C GLU A 9 13.24 3.59 -7.96
N ASP A 10 14.02 4.10 -7.00
CA ASP A 10 14.63 3.29 -5.95
C ASP A 10 13.55 2.57 -5.12
N ALA A 11 12.49 3.29 -4.74
CA ALA A 11 11.39 2.72 -3.97
C ALA A 11 10.66 1.60 -4.74
N ILE A 12 10.49 1.76 -6.06
CA ILE A 12 9.92 0.74 -6.96
C ILE A 12 10.85 -0.48 -7.05
N ALA A 13 12.15 -0.27 -7.24
CA ALA A 13 13.11 -1.38 -7.31
C ALA A 13 13.20 -2.16 -5.98
N GLN A 14 13.16 -1.45 -4.85
CA GLN A 14 13.10 -2.06 -3.53
C GLN A 14 11.81 -2.86 -3.33
N SER A 15 10.65 -2.32 -3.73
CA SER A 15 9.38 -3.02 -3.59
C SER A 15 9.29 -4.28 -4.45
N GLN A 16 9.87 -4.26 -5.66
CA GLN A 16 10.00 -5.45 -6.51
C GLN A 16 10.82 -6.54 -5.83
N THR A 17 11.93 -6.16 -5.20
CA THR A 17 12.78 -7.09 -4.44
C THR A 17 12.03 -7.67 -3.24
N ALA A 18 11.30 -6.83 -2.50
CA ALA A 18 10.50 -7.24 -1.36
C ALA A 18 9.39 -8.23 -1.76
N VAL A 19 8.70 -7.97 -2.88
CA VAL A 19 7.67 -8.86 -3.41
C VAL A 19 8.26 -10.20 -3.86
N LYS A 20 9.40 -10.21 -4.57
CA LYS A 20 10.10 -11.45 -4.94
C LYS A 20 10.45 -12.29 -3.71
N ALA A 21 11.00 -11.67 -2.67
CA ALA A 21 11.35 -12.36 -1.43
C ALA A 21 10.11 -12.95 -0.75
N ALA A 22 9.03 -12.16 -0.62
CA ALA A 22 7.79 -12.63 0.00
C ALA A 22 7.13 -13.78 -0.78
N LEU A 23 7.11 -13.70 -2.12
CA LEU A 23 6.64 -14.79 -2.97
C LEU A 23 7.48 -16.07 -2.80
N ALA A 24 8.81 -15.94 -2.73
CA ALA A 24 9.70 -17.07 -2.51
C ALA A 24 9.49 -17.74 -1.14
N ASP A 25 9.08 -16.98 -0.13
CA ASP A 25 8.73 -17.47 1.21
C ASP A 25 7.28 -18.02 1.30
N GLY A 26 6.55 -18.06 0.17
CA GLY A 26 5.21 -18.63 0.06
C GLY A 26 4.06 -17.69 0.42
N CYS A 27 4.32 -16.39 0.54
CA CYS A 27 3.27 -15.39 0.75
C CYS A 27 2.51 -15.13 -0.56
N ASN A 28 1.28 -15.63 -0.68
CA ASN A 28 0.51 -15.55 -1.92
C ASN A 28 -0.43 -14.33 -2.03
N ARG A 29 -0.58 -13.54 -0.96
CA ARG A 29 -1.40 -12.31 -0.97
C ARG A 29 -0.58 -11.15 -0.46
N LEU A 30 -0.12 -10.30 -1.36
CA LEU A 30 0.82 -9.24 -1.06
C LEU A 30 0.23 -7.86 -1.36
N GLN A 31 0.69 -6.83 -0.65
CA GLN A 31 0.45 -5.44 -1.00
C GLN A 31 1.73 -4.61 -0.98
N VAL A 32 1.74 -3.61 -1.87
CA VAL A 32 2.76 -2.57 -2.00
C VAL A 32 2.09 -1.21 -1.89
N ASP A 33 2.52 -0.40 -0.93
CA ASP A 33 1.96 0.92 -0.66
C ASP A 33 2.99 2.04 -0.82
N PHE A 34 2.78 2.88 -1.83
CA PHE A 34 3.47 4.16 -1.96
C PHE A 34 2.51 5.30 -1.58
N LEU A 35 2.71 5.94 -0.44
CA LEU A 35 1.83 6.99 0.08
C LEU A 35 2.43 8.38 -0.09
N PHE A 36 2.97 8.65 -1.27
CA PHE A 36 3.44 9.97 -1.65
C PHE A 36 2.27 10.88 -2.02
N PRO A 37 2.28 12.15 -1.60
CA PRO A 37 1.35 13.15 -2.13
C PRO A 37 1.43 13.20 -3.66
N GLU A 38 0.28 13.30 -4.32
CA GLU A 38 0.18 13.48 -5.79
C GLU A 38 0.79 12.35 -6.64
N LEU A 39 1.00 11.16 -6.05
CA LEU A 39 1.54 10.02 -6.78
C LEU A 39 0.70 9.67 -8.00
N LYS A 40 1.33 9.69 -9.18
CA LYS A 40 0.74 9.15 -10.40
C LYS A 40 0.95 7.64 -10.43
N VAL A 41 -0.10 6.88 -10.16
CA VAL A 41 0.04 5.41 -10.03
C VAL A 41 0.24 4.71 -11.38
N MET A 42 -0.25 5.24 -12.50
CA MET A 42 -0.07 4.58 -13.81
C MET A 42 1.41 4.42 -14.20
N PRO A 43 2.27 5.46 -14.15
CA PRO A 43 3.71 5.30 -14.37
C PRO A 43 4.39 4.38 -13.35
N VAL A 44 3.96 4.39 -12.09
CA VAL A 44 4.48 3.47 -11.06
C VAL A 44 4.15 2.04 -11.42
N ALA A 45 2.91 1.76 -11.82
CA ALA A 45 2.47 0.45 -12.23
C ALA A 45 3.24 -0.06 -13.46
N GLU A 46 3.45 0.79 -14.46
CA GLU A 46 4.24 0.47 -15.64
C GLU A 46 5.68 0.07 -15.29
N GLN A 47 6.33 0.81 -14.40
CA GLN A 47 7.68 0.47 -13.90
C GLN A 47 7.69 -0.76 -12.99
N PHE A 48 6.56 -1.06 -12.33
CA PHE A 48 6.44 -2.18 -11.42
C PHE A 48 6.23 -3.52 -12.16
N VAL A 49 5.47 -3.51 -13.26
CA VAL A 49 5.10 -4.69 -14.07
C VAL A 49 6.28 -5.59 -14.50
N PRO A 50 7.47 -5.09 -14.87
CA PRO A 50 8.65 -5.91 -15.21
C PRO A 50 9.03 -6.95 -14.15
N LEU A 51 8.60 -6.77 -12.90
CA LEU A 51 8.65 -7.78 -11.84
C LEU A 51 8.13 -9.15 -12.28
N PHE A 52 7.08 -9.16 -13.11
CA PHE A 52 6.33 -10.35 -13.50
C PHE A 52 6.63 -10.80 -14.94
N ALA A 53 7.70 -10.32 -15.56
CA ALA A 53 8.00 -10.58 -16.97
C ALA A 53 8.08 -12.08 -17.32
N GLU A 54 8.53 -12.92 -16.39
CA GLU A 54 8.64 -14.39 -16.58
C GLU A 54 7.29 -15.11 -16.74
N TYR A 55 6.21 -14.49 -16.27
CA TYR A 55 4.87 -15.06 -16.38
C TYR A 55 4.28 -14.85 -17.78
N ASP A 56 4.78 -13.85 -18.52
CA ASP A 56 4.35 -13.56 -19.90
C ASP A 56 2.82 -13.43 -19.98
N SER A 57 2.15 -14.18 -20.87
CA SER A 57 0.69 -14.17 -21.00
C SER A 57 -0.09 -14.74 -19.80
N ARG A 58 0.61 -15.35 -18.83
CA ARG A 58 0.03 -15.95 -17.62
C ARG A 58 -0.15 -14.94 -16.48
N LEU A 59 0.41 -13.73 -16.63
CA LEU A 59 0.06 -12.58 -15.79
C LEU A 59 -1.32 -12.05 -16.19
N LYS A 60 -2.10 -11.64 -15.19
CA LYS A 60 -3.33 -10.87 -15.41
C LYS A 60 -3.39 -9.63 -14.52
N ILE A 61 -3.67 -8.50 -15.15
CA ILE A 61 -3.70 -7.19 -14.47
C ILE A 61 -5.13 -6.68 -14.41
N PHE A 62 -5.53 -6.21 -13.24
CA PHE A 62 -6.83 -5.63 -12.96
C PHE A 62 -6.67 -4.19 -12.47
N PHE A 63 -7.32 -3.24 -13.12
CA PHE A 63 -7.51 -1.89 -12.62
C PHE A 63 -8.85 -1.75 -11.89
N ALA A 64 -8.95 -0.76 -11.00
CA ALA A 64 -10.20 -0.45 -10.30
C ALA A 64 -11.38 -0.22 -11.25
N ASP A 65 -11.16 0.52 -12.33
CA ASP A 65 -12.20 0.91 -13.30
C ASP A 65 -11.81 0.65 -14.76
N ALA A 66 -12.84 0.64 -15.62
CA ALA A 66 -12.72 0.37 -17.05
C ALA A 66 -11.94 1.44 -17.83
N GLY A 67 -11.95 2.69 -17.36
CA GLY A 67 -11.24 3.81 -17.97
C GLY A 67 -9.73 3.67 -17.77
N ALA A 68 -9.29 3.42 -16.53
CA ALA A 68 -7.89 3.14 -16.23
C ALA A 68 -7.38 1.89 -16.97
N ALA A 69 -8.18 0.82 -17.01
CA ALA A 69 -7.84 -0.38 -17.78
C ALA A 69 -7.70 -0.10 -19.29
N ALA A 70 -8.60 0.71 -19.87
CA ALA A 70 -8.53 1.09 -21.28
C ALA A 70 -7.32 1.97 -21.59
N LEU A 71 -6.99 2.89 -20.68
CA LEU A 71 -5.81 3.74 -20.79
C LEU A 71 -4.53 2.89 -20.78
N ALA A 72 -4.40 1.96 -19.83
CA ALA A 72 -3.27 1.04 -19.76
C ALA A 72 -3.17 0.15 -21.01
N ARG A 73 -4.27 -0.37 -21.55
CA ARG A 73 -4.25 -1.13 -22.82
C ARG A 73 -3.75 -0.31 -24.00
N ARG A 74 -4.05 0.98 -24.04
CA ARG A 74 -3.57 1.89 -25.08
C ARG A 74 -2.07 2.15 -24.92
N ASP A 75 -1.63 2.42 -23.71
CA ASP A 75 -0.27 2.85 -23.42
C ASP A 75 0.72 1.66 -23.37
N TRP A 76 0.25 0.47 -23.01
CA TRP A 76 1.02 -0.78 -22.91
C TRP A 76 0.64 -1.75 -24.06
N ALA A 77 0.57 -1.25 -25.29
CA ALA A 77 -0.02 -1.96 -26.43
C ALA A 77 0.64 -3.31 -26.78
N ASP A 78 1.92 -3.49 -26.47
CA ASP A 78 2.67 -4.72 -26.73
C ASP A 78 2.76 -5.66 -25.50
N ALA A 79 1.91 -5.44 -24.49
CA ALA A 79 1.86 -6.28 -23.31
C ALA A 79 1.43 -7.72 -23.66
N PRO A 80 2.19 -8.76 -23.26
CA PRO A 80 1.82 -10.15 -23.55
C PRO A 80 0.68 -10.66 -22.66
N PHE A 81 0.34 -9.92 -21.59
CA PHE A 81 -0.67 -10.25 -20.60
C PHE A 81 -1.99 -9.52 -20.83
N LYS A 82 -3.04 -9.99 -20.16
CA LYS A 82 -4.37 -9.36 -20.24
C LYS A 82 -4.53 -8.26 -19.19
N ILE A 83 -5.04 -7.11 -19.63
CA ILE A 83 -5.42 -5.98 -18.78
C ILE A 83 -6.94 -5.83 -18.77
N LEU A 84 -7.52 -5.91 -17.57
CA LEU A 84 -8.95 -5.87 -17.32
C LEU A 84 -9.26 -4.84 -16.23
N ASP A 85 -10.53 -4.51 -16.06
CA ASP A 85 -11.04 -3.86 -14.84
C ASP A 85 -11.58 -4.92 -13.87
N ILE A 86 -11.66 -4.60 -12.59
CA ILE A 86 -12.31 -5.46 -11.59
C ILE A 86 -13.80 -5.63 -11.94
N GLY A 87 -14.46 -4.54 -12.33
CA GLY A 87 -15.81 -4.51 -12.86
C GLY A 87 -16.87 -4.72 -11.80
N THR A 88 -17.52 -3.63 -11.39
CA THR A 88 -18.58 -3.60 -10.36
C THR A 88 -20.00 -3.64 -10.96
N GLY A 89 -20.12 -3.70 -12.29
CA GLY A 89 -21.40 -3.68 -13.02
C GLY A 89 -22.10 -5.05 -13.13
N ARG A 90 -23.42 -5.04 -13.31
CA ARG A 90 -24.27 -6.25 -13.41
C ARG A 90 -23.92 -7.21 -14.56
N ALA A 91 -23.20 -6.74 -15.58
CA ALA A 91 -22.76 -7.54 -16.72
C ALA A 91 -21.34 -8.12 -16.54
N ALA A 92 -20.65 -7.83 -15.43
CA ALA A 92 -19.32 -8.36 -15.18
C ALA A 92 -19.40 -9.85 -14.81
N SER A 93 -19.27 -10.72 -15.81
CA SER A 93 -19.16 -12.16 -15.58
C SER A 93 -17.80 -12.49 -14.95
N LEU A 94 -17.80 -12.66 -13.63
CA LEU A 94 -16.64 -13.02 -12.80
C LEU A 94 -15.91 -14.27 -13.29
N GLN A 95 -16.68 -15.33 -13.56
CA GLN A 95 -16.17 -16.66 -13.95
C GLN A 95 -15.42 -16.65 -15.28
N THR A 96 -15.55 -15.58 -16.07
CA THR A 96 -14.82 -15.45 -17.36
C THR A 96 -13.49 -14.72 -17.22
N LYS A 97 -13.24 -14.04 -16.11
CA LYS A 97 -12.04 -13.19 -15.96
C LYS A 97 -10.82 -13.98 -15.55
N ILE A 98 -10.97 -15.01 -14.72
CA ILE A 98 -9.89 -15.88 -14.27
C ILE A 98 -9.91 -17.18 -15.09
N GLN A 99 -8.77 -17.54 -15.66
CA GLN A 99 -8.58 -18.73 -16.49
C GLN A 99 -7.63 -19.72 -15.80
N PRO A 100 -7.69 -21.02 -16.11
CA PRO A 100 -6.80 -22.02 -15.53
C PRO A 100 -5.30 -21.76 -15.78
N GLU A 101 -4.95 -21.15 -16.91
CA GLU A 101 -3.58 -20.87 -17.33
C GLU A 101 -3.01 -19.59 -16.70
N ASP A 102 -3.84 -18.77 -16.04
CA ASP A 102 -3.35 -17.61 -15.29
C ASP A 102 -2.60 -18.09 -14.05
N GLU A 103 -1.38 -17.60 -13.85
CA GLU A 103 -0.49 -18.02 -12.75
C GLU A 103 -0.31 -16.94 -11.68
N ILE A 104 -0.42 -15.65 -12.03
CA ILE A 104 -0.24 -14.53 -11.09
C ILE A 104 -1.11 -13.33 -11.45
N PHE A 105 -1.53 -12.59 -10.43
CA PHE A 105 -2.49 -11.50 -10.56
C PHE A 105 -1.97 -10.19 -9.96
N LEU A 106 -2.11 -9.08 -10.68
CA LEU A 106 -1.80 -7.74 -10.19
C LEU A 106 -3.05 -6.88 -10.16
N PHE A 107 -3.38 -6.34 -9.00
CA PHE A 107 -4.50 -5.42 -8.82
C PHE A 107 -3.97 -4.02 -8.57
N ILE A 108 -4.34 -3.05 -9.41
CA ILE A 108 -3.86 -1.68 -9.37
C ILE A 108 -4.95 -0.79 -8.80
N THR A 109 -4.63 -0.13 -7.67
CA THR A 109 -5.45 0.84 -6.95
C THR A 109 -6.89 0.41 -6.66
N PRO A 110 -7.18 -0.86 -6.29
CA PRO A 110 -8.54 -1.21 -5.89
C PRO A 110 -8.96 -0.41 -4.65
N THR A 111 -10.22 0.00 -4.59
CA THR A 111 -10.76 0.76 -3.45
C THR A 111 -11.76 -0.07 -2.66
N ALA A 112 -12.27 0.49 -1.56
CA ALA A 112 -13.36 -0.08 -0.79
C ALA A 112 -14.63 -0.38 -1.64
N VAL A 113 -14.83 0.35 -2.74
CA VAL A 113 -15.95 0.13 -3.68
C VAL A 113 -15.83 -1.23 -4.37
N GLU A 114 -14.62 -1.64 -4.74
CA GLU A 114 -14.36 -2.87 -5.46
C GLU A 114 -14.29 -4.10 -4.55
N VAL A 115 -14.14 -3.93 -3.22
CA VAL A 115 -13.94 -5.04 -2.27
C VAL A 115 -14.91 -6.21 -2.45
N PRO A 116 -16.24 -6.02 -2.56
CA PRO A 116 -17.17 -7.16 -2.71
C PRO A 116 -16.93 -7.99 -3.97
N GLN A 117 -16.43 -7.36 -5.04
CA GLN A 117 -16.08 -8.04 -6.29
C GLN A 117 -14.68 -8.65 -6.21
N LEU A 118 -13.76 -7.93 -5.57
CA LEU A 118 -12.39 -8.36 -5.35
C LEU A 118 -12.31 -9.63 -4.51
N GLU A 119 -13.13 -9.75 -3.46
CA GLU A 119 -13.26 -10.97 -2.65
C GLU A 119 -13.58 -12.18 -3.56
N LYS A 120 -14.58 -12.05 -4.44
CA LYS A 120 -14.97 -13.13 -5.36
C LYS A 120 -13.88 -13.47 -6.38
N LEU A 121 -13.17 -12.46 -6.90
CA LEU A 121 -12.03 -12.71 -7.79
C LEU A 121 -10.92 -13.46 -7.04
N CYS A 122 -10.63 -13.08 -5.80
CA CYS A 122 -9.64 -13.76 -4.97
C CYS A 122 -10.05 -15.21 -4.64
N ASP A 123 -11.35 -15.48 -4.46
CA ASP A 123 -11.86 -16.84 -4.25
C ASP A 123 -11.65 -17.72 -5.50
N GLU A 124 -11.92 -17.19 -6.71
CA GLU A 124 -11.66 -17.89 -7.98
C GLU A 124 -10.15 -18.04 -8.28
N ILE A 125 -9.34 -17.07 -7.85
CA ILE A 125 -7.88 -17.14 -7.93
C ILE A 125 -7.34 -18.28 -7.06
N GLY A 126 -7.94 -18.51 -5.89
CA GLY A 126 -7.52 -19.56 -4.96
C GLY A 126 -6.15 -19.28 -4.36
N ASP A 127 -5.27 -20.29 -4.38
CA ASP A 127 -3.93 -20.22 -3.77
C ASP A 127 -2.86 -19.58 -4.67
N ARG A 128 -3.21 -19.21 -5.91
CA ARG A 128 -2.28 -18.57 -6.85
C ARG A 128 -1.87 -17.18 -6.33
N PRO A 129 -0.61 -16.75 -6.52
CA PRO A 129 -0.15 -15.48 -6.01
C PRO A 129 -0.90 -14.27 -6.59
N LEU A 130 -1.13 -13.28 -5.75
CA LEU A 130 -1.69 -12.00 -6.12
C LEU A 130 -1.00 -10.84 -5.38
N VAL A 131 -0.90 -9.70 -6.06
CA VAL A 131 -0.27 -8.48 -5.55
C VAL A 131 -1.22 -7.31 -5.72
N PHE A 132 -1.43 -6.54 -4.66
CA PHE A 132 -2.15 -5.28 -4.68
C PHE A 132 -1.15 -4.12 -4.71
N LEU A 133 -1.16 -3.35 -5.79
CA LEU A 133 -0.37 -2.12 -5.91
C LEU A 133 -1.23 -0.91 -5.54
N ASN A 134 -0.79 -0.19 -4.51
CA ASN A 134 -1.45 1.00 -3.96
C ASN A 134 -2.95 0.81 -3.63
N PRO A 135 -3.35 -0.28 -2.95
CA PRO A 135 -4.75 -0.48 -2.60
C PRO A 135 -5.29 0.56 -1.60
N ARG A 136 -6.60 0.83 -1.66
CA ARG A 136 -7.37 1.69 -0.73
C ARG A 136 -8.64 0.98 -0.30
N LEU A 137 -8.48 -0.21 0.29
CA LEU A 137 -9.57 -1.15 0.59
C LEU A 137 -10.46 -0.73 1.77
N GLU A 138 -10.06 0.30 2.51
CA GLU A 138 -10.87 0.91 3.56
C GLU A 138 -11.38 2.26 3.09
N ASP A 139 -12.66 2.52 3.35
CA ASP A 139 -13.27 3.82 3.13
C ASP A 139 -12.88 4.78 4.27
N SER A 140 -12.12 5.82 3.95
CA SER A 140 -11.69 6.86 4.90
C SER A 140 -12.84 7.72 5.43
N GLY A 141 -14.01 7.74 4.79
CA GLY A 141 -15.24 8.35 5.32
C GLY A 141 -15.97 7.45 6.33
N THR A 142 -15.64 6.16 6.35
CA THR A 142 -16.20 5.12 7.23
C THR A 142 -15.09 4.56 8.14
N VAL A 143 -14.33 5.43 8.81
CA VAL A 143 -13.26 5.04 9.74
C VAL A 143 -13.81 4.17 10.88
N GLY A 144 -13.62 2.85 10.83
CA GLY A 144 -13.53 1.95 12.00
C GLY A 144 -14.71 1.87 12.99
N ILE A 145 -15.78 2.64 12.82
CA ILE A 145 -16.93 2.70 13.73
C ILE A 145 -18.08 1.79 13.30
N GLY A 146 -18.13 1.40 12.02
CA GLY A 146 -19.13 0.48 11.47
C GLY A 146 -18.74 -0.99 11.61
N TYR A 147 -19.69 -1.82 12.03
CA TYR A 147 -19.55 -3.29 12.04
C TYR A 147 -19.10 -3.85 10.69
N ALA A 148 -19.60 -3.30 9.58
CA ALA A 148 -19.26 -3.73 8.23
C ALA A 148 -17.77 -3.53 7.89
N ALA A 149 -17.19 -2.38 8.23
CA ALA A 149 -15.78 -2.07 7.98
C ALA A 149 -14.85 -3.01 8.77
N ARG A 150 -15.15 -3.25 10.05
CA ARG A 150 -14.42 -4.24 10.87
C ARG A 150 -14.47 -5.64 10.26
N LYS A 151 -15.66 -6.08 9.82
CA LYS A 151 -15.82 -7.39 9.20
C LYS A 151 -15.02 -7.52 7.89
N VAL A 152 -14.87 -6.45 7.10
CA VAL A 152 -14.03 -6.45 5.89
C VAL A 152 -12.56 -6.56 6.27
N ARG A 153 -12.12 -5.79 7.27
CA ARG A 153 -10.75 -5.85 7.76
C ARG A 153 -10.37 -7.25 8.22
N ASP A 154 -11.20 -7.85 9.07
CA ASP A 154 -10.90 -9.15 9.68
C ASP A 154 -10.89 -10.29 8.67
N ARG A 155 -11.83 -10.30 7.70
CA ARG A 155 -11.98 -11.42 6.76
C ARG A 155 -11.14 -11.29 5.49
N PHE A 156 -10.71 -10.09 5.13
CA PHE A 156 -10.05 -9.83 3.86
C PHE A 156 -8.74 -9.05 4.02
N ILE A 157 -8.77 -7.82 4.54
CA ILE A 157 -7.59 -6.94 4.55
C ILE A 157 -6.46 -7.51 5.41
N ASN A 158 -6.77 -8.07 6.58
CA ASN A 158 -5.79 -8.69 7.47
C ASN A 158 -5.17 -9.98 6.89
N THR A 159 -5.69 -10.49 5.78
CA THR A 159 -5.12 -11.67 5.08
C THR A 159 -4.04 -11.29 4.06
N ILE A 160 -3.77 -9.99 3.89
CA ILE A 160 -2.84 -9.45 2.89
C ILE A 160 -1.55 -9.01 3.58
N GLU A 161 -0.44 -9.63 3.20
CA GLU A 161 0.89 -9.33 3.74
C GLU A 161 1.46 -8.03 3.14
N SER A 162 2.00 -7.14 3.98
CA SER A 162 2.60 -5.89 3.53
C SER A 162 4.05 -6.12 3.09
N ALA A 163 4.22 -6.44 1.81
CA ALA A 163 5.55 -6.65 1.22
C ALA A 163 6.38 -5.36 1.27
N TYR A 164 5.76 -4.23 0.94
CA TYR A 164 6.43 -2.94 0.93
C TYR A 164 5.47 -1.81 1.33
N TYR A 165 5.94 -0.89 2.16
CA TYR A 165 5.19 0.28 2.57
C TYR A 165 6.14 1.46 2.72
N LEU A 166 5.82 2.59 2.09
CA LEU A 166 6.55 3.83 2.25
C LEU A 166 5.58 5.00 2.33
N ARG A 167 5.61 5.69 3.46
CA ARG A 167 4.80 6.88 3.72
C ARG A 167 5.66 7.98 4.35
N PRO A 168 5.92 9.07 3.64
CA PRO A 168 6.30 10.32 4.26
C PRO A 168 5.17 10.78 5.20
N ILE A 169 5.49 11.02 6.46
CA ILE A 169 4.56 11.52 7.48
C ILE A 169 4.59 13.06 7.48
N ASP A 170 5.78 13.61 7.34
CA ASP A 170 6.11 15.00 7.11
C ASP A 170 7.46 15.05 6.36
N ASP A 171 8.03 16.25 6.20
CA ASP A 171 9.27 16.45 5.44
C ASP A 171 10.48 15.71 6.05
N GLN A 172 10.43 15.36 7.33
CA GLN A 172 11.56 14.81 8.07
C GLN A 172 11.31 13.39 8.57
N THR A 173 10.12 12.84 8.37
CA THR A 173 9.72 11.57 9.00
C THR A 173 9.09 10.64 7.97
N ALA A 174 9.51 9.37 7.96
CA ALA A 174 8.90 8.34 7.12
C ALA A 174 8.56 7.08 7.93
N LEU A 175 7.41 6.48 7.62
CA LEU A 175 7.09 5.11 8.01
C LEU A 175 7.43 4.21 6.83
N TYR A 176 8.28 3.22 7.08
CA TYR A 176 8.85 2.35 6.06
C TYR A 176 8.72 0.88 6.47
N ARG A 177 8.51 0.02 5.49
CA ARG A 177 8.55 -1.43 5.63
C ARG A 177 9.00 -2.03 4.31
N CYS A 178 9.97 -2.93 4.35
CA CYS A 178 10.45 -3.67 3.19
C CYS A 178 10.71 -5.12 3.60
N TYR A 179 10.01 -6.07 3.00
CA TYR A 179 10.09 -7.48 3.35
C TYR A 179 11.51 -8.01 3.09
N PRO A 180 12.08 -8.85 3.97
CA PRO A 180 11.51 -9.42 5.20
C PRO A 180 11.73 -8.57 6.48
N GLY A 181 12.22 -7.34 6.34
CA GLY A 181 12.51 -6.43 7.46
C GLY A 181 11.28 -6.04 8.27
N GLN A 182 11.48 -5.36 9.40
CA GLN A 182 10.39 -4.92 10.27
C GLN A 182 9.80 -3.58 9.81
N TRP A 183 8.73 -3.14 10.47
CA TRP A 183 8.24 -1.77 10.32
C TRP A 183 9.24 -0.82 10.98
N GLN A 184 9.65 0.22 10.27
CA GLN A 184 10.67 1.16 10.70
C GLN A 184 10.13 2.58 10.67
N ILE A 185 10.46 3.36 11.70
CA ILE A 185 10.21 4.79 11.73
C ILE A 185 11.55 5.49 11.53
N TRP A 186 11.65 6.26 10.45
CA TRP A 186 12.83 7.01 10.06
C TRP A 186 12.62 8.49 10.33
N VAL A 187 13.65 9.14 10.87
CA VAL A 187 13.68 10.59 11.10
C VAL A 187 14.97 11.17 10.52
N GLU A 188 14.84 12.26 9.77
CA GLU A 188 15.96 13.05 9.29
C GLU A 188 16.56 13.85 10.45
N ASN A 189 17.86 13.69 10.67
CA ASN A 189 18.63 14.48 11.61
C ASN A 189 19.89 15.00 10.92
N ALA A 190 20.03 16.32 10.84
CA ALA A 190 21.16 17.00 10.20
C ALA A 190 21.46 16.55 8.75
N GLY A 191 20.42 16.24 7.97
CA GLY A 191 20.53 15.83 6.57
C GLY A 191 20.65 14.32 6.34
N GLU A 192 20.64 13.51 7.40
CA GLU A 192 20.71 12.05 7.32
C GLU A 192 19.49 11.40 7.97
N TYR A 193 18.85 10.47 7.26
CA TYR A 193 17.76 9.67 7.82
C TYR A 193 18.30 8.56 8.72
N GLN A 194 17.74 8.45 9.92
CA GLN A 194 18.10 7.43 10.90
C GLN A 194 16.85 6.70 11.40
N ILE A 195 16.96 5.40 11.64
CA ILE A 195 15.91 4.60 12.27
C ILE A 195 15.83 4.97 13.75
N ILE A 196 14.65 5.38 14.21
CA ILE A 196 14.40 5.68 15.64
C ILE A 196 13.60 4.58 16.34
N ALA A 197 12.93 3.70 15.58
CA ALA A 197 12.18 2.58 16.12
C ALA A 197 11.97 1.49 15.06
N GLU A 198 11.92 0.24 15.51
CA GLU A 198 11.51 -0.93 14.73
C GLU A 198 10.35 -1.64 15.44
N LEU A 199 9.33 -2.04 14.70
CA LEU A 199 8.11 -2.67 15.21
C LEU A 199 7.77 -3.92 14.39
N PRO A 200 7.27 -5.00 15.02
CA PRO A 200 6.86 -6.20 14.31
C PRO A 200 5.61 -5.99 13.45
N THR A 201 4.79 -4.99 13.77
CA THR A 201 3.53 -4.68 13.10
C THR A 201 3.43 -3.19 12.80
N LYS A 202 2.57 -2.83 11.83
CA LYS A 202 2.30 -1.44 11.47
C LYS A 202 1.83 -0.65 12.70
N PRO A 203 2.52 0.44 13.08
CA PRO A 203 2.10 1.24 14.21
C PRO A 203 0.77 1.93 13.92
N SER A 204 -0.06 2.06 14.95
CA SER A 204 -1.23 2.94 14.91
C SER A 204 -0.81 4.41 14.79
N GLY A 205 -1.75 5.30 14.41
CA GLY A 205 -1.46 6.74 14.38
C GLY A 205 -1.01 7.28 15.75
N ASP A 206 -1.69 6.85 16.81
CA ASP A 206 -1.37 7.28 18.18
C ASP A 206 -0.01 6.73 18.64
N GLU A 207 0.30 5.47 18.33
CA GLU A 207 1.59 4.85 18.65
C GLU A 207 2.74 5.53 17.91
N LEU A 208 2.55 5.83 16.63
CA LEU A 208 3.51 6.60 15.84
C LEU A 208 3.77 7.97 16.45
N ASP A 209 2.72 8.72 16.80
CA ASP A 209 2.84 10.04 17.43
C ASP A 209 3.58 9.94 18.79
N LEU A 210 3.30 8.90 19.60
CA LEU A 210 4.00 8.66 20.86
C LEU A 210 5.49 8.35 20.68
N ILE A 211 5.86 7.57 19.66
CA ILE A 211 7.26 7.25 19.36
C ILE A 211 8.00 8.51 18.94
N LEU A 212 7.42 9.32 18.04
CA LEU A 212 8.02 10.57 17.58
C LEU A 212 8.20 11.57 18.73
N MET A 213 7.24 11.65 19.66
CA MET A 213 7.37 12.50 20.85
C MET A 213 8.50 12.05 21.80
N LYS A 214 8.77 10.75 21.91
CA LYS A 214 9.84 10.21 22.76
C LYS A 214 11.22 10.27 22.10
N GLY A 215 11.28 10.16 20.77
CA GLY A 215 12.51 10.20 19.99
C GLY A 215 13.11 11.61 19.81
N GLN A 216 12.33 12.66 20.10
CA GLN A 216 12.86 14.03 20.12
C GLN A 216 13.74 14.24 21.37
N PRO A 217 14.96 14.78 21.23
CA PRO A 217 15.75 15.18 22.39
C PRO A 217 14.93 16.17 23.21
N GLN A 218 14.72 15.87 24.50
CA GLN A 218 14.26 16.89 25.43
C GLN A 218 15.34 17.97 25.49
N THR A 219 15.14 19.08 24.77
CA THR A 219 15.92 20.30 25.01
C THR A 219 15.61 20.76 26.42
N THR A 220 16.46 20.39 27.38
CA THR A 220 16.48 20.90 28.75
C THR A 220 17.03 22.33 28.73
N THR A 221 16.27 23.26 28.18
CA THR A 221 16.47 24.68 28.46
C THR A 221 15.56 25.07 29.62
N ASN A 222 16.18 25.33 30.77
CA ASN A 222 15.56 25.98 31.93
C ASN A 222 14.93 27.31 31.50
N ALA A 223 13.64 27.33 31.15
CA ALA A 223 12.82 28.52 31.10
C ALA A 223 11.31 28.19 31.07
N VAL A 224 10.64 28.52 32.18
CA VAL A 224 9.18 28.77 32.36
C VAL A 224 8.22 27.56 32.24
N PRO A 225 7.25 27.38 33.17
CA PRO A 225 6.40 26.19 33.19
C PRO A 225 5.38 26.17 32.04
N GLY A 226 5.41 25.06 31.28
CA GLY A 226 4.23 24.38 30.73
C GLY A 226 3.39 25.09 29.68
N ARG A 227 3.78 24.98 28.39
CA ARG A 227 2.79 24.97 27.31
C ARG A 227 2.24 23.55 27.16
N LYS A 228 0.94 23.42 27.44
CA LYS A 228 0.12 22.21 27.34
C LYS A 228 0.21 21.55 25.94
N PRO A 229 -0.10 20.25 25.84
CA PRO A 229 0.08 19.47 24.62
C PRO A 229 -0.71 20.08 23.47
N ASN A 230 -0.13 20.04 22.27
CA ASN A 230 -0.69 20.67 21.08
C ASN A 230 -1.82 19.79 20.47
N VAL A 231 -2.91 19.62 21.23
CA VAL A 231 -4.19 18.98 20.82
C VAL A 231 -4.72 19.58 19.50
N PHE A 232 -4.26 20.77 19.14
CA PHE A 232 -4.58 21.45 17.89
C PHE A 232 -4.05 20.75 16.63
N LYS A 233 -2.90 20.06 16.68
CA LYS A 233 -2.33 19.37 15.50
C LYS A 233 -3.05 18.05 15.20
N SER A 234 -3.40 17.27 16.22
CA SER A 234 -4.25 16.09 16.04
C SER A 234 -5.65 16.47 15.58
N LEU A 235 -6.21 17.57 16.11
CA LEU A 235 -7.48 18.13 15.64
C LEU A 235 -7.38 18.66 14.20
N GLN A 236 -6.28 19.29 13.79
CA GLN A 236 -6.07 19.72 12.40
C GLN A 236 -5.93 18.53 11.43
N ARG A 237 -5.26 17.45 11.83
CA ARG A 237 -5.22 16.19 11.05
C ARG A 237 -6.61 15.56 10.94
N PHE A 238 -7.37 15.55 12.03
CA PHE A 238 -8.75 15.05 12.06
C PHE A 238 -9.69 15.91 11.19
N LEU A 239 -9.59 17.24 11.25
CA LEU A 239 -10.38 18.17 10.43
C LEU A 239 -10.03 18.07 8.94
N LYS A 240 -8.75 17.87 8.59
CA LYS A 240 -8.34 17.58 7.20
C LYS A 240 -8.86 16.23 6.70
N ALA A 241 -8.91 15.22 7.57
CA ALA A 241 -9.45 13.91 7.24
C ALA A 241 -10.98 13.92 7.03
N LEU A 242 -11.70 14.86 7.65
CA LEU A 242 -13.14 15.06 7.45
C LEU A 242 -13.49 15.91 6.22
N SER A 243 -12.52 16.67 5.69
CA SER A 243 -12.70 17.52 4.51
C SER A 243 -12.21 16.89 3.20
N SER A 244 -11.87 15.60 3.22
CA SER A 244 -11.36 14.82 2.07
C SER A 244 -12.31 13.69 1.73
#